data_AF-A0A2R6F400-F1
#
_entry.id   AF-A0A2R6F400-F1
#
_cell.length_a   1.000
_cell.length_b   1.000
_cell.length_c   1.000
_cell.angle_alpha   90.00
_cell.angle_beta   90.00
_cell.angle_gamma   90.00
#
_symmetry.space_group_name_H-M   'P 1'
#
loop_
_entity.id
_entity.type
_entity.pdbx_description
1 polymer ?
#
loop_
_entity_poly.entity_id
_entity_poly.type
_entity_poly.pdbx_seq_one_letter_code
_entity_poly.pdbx_strand_id
1 'polypeptide(L)'
;MSAPTTRPQWGGRVRALSRAVSVGLPSGVLAGLGAFLLSQPSLTPVAGTTLPLVLVALGGGFVPLLTDRLRRSVAAMLCAYATGIAVHLGAYVAPLWVLSYPPSARDLLLLRFLGEAPTVVFQYTLAFFAAYLLVVTISGYLSA
;
A
#
# COMPACT_ATOMS: atom_id res chain seq x y z
N MET A 1 36.13 21.23 32.19
CA MET A 1 35.39 19.99 31.87
C MET A 1 33.95 20.37 31.53
N SER A 2 33.61 20.43 30.24
CA SER A 2 32.26 20.73 29.76
C SER A 2 31.43 19.45 29.70
N ALA A 3 30.28 19.44 30.36
CA ALA A 3 29.37 18.30 30.38
C ALA A 3 28.77 18.06 28.99
N PRO A 4 28.72 16.82 28.50
CA PRO A 4 28.10 16.50 27.22
C PRO A 4 26.58 16.71 27.31
N THR A 5 26.09 17.75 26.64
CA THR A 5 24.65 18.03 26.50
C THR A 5 24.01 17.01 25.57
N THR A 6 23.36 15.99 26.13
CA THR A 6 22.55 15.00 25.41
C THR A 6 21.21 15.63 24.99
N ARG A 7 21.14 16.19 23.78
CA ARG A 7 19.84 16.59 23.22
C ARG A 7 18.95 15.35 23.04
N PRO A 8 17.65 15.42 23.39
CA PRO A 8 16.76 14.27 23.32
C PRO A 8 16.59 13.78 21.87
N GLN A 9 16.98 12.52 21.63
CA GLN A 9 16.96 11.86 20.32
C GLN A 9 15.54 11.62 19.75
N TRP A 10 14.50 11.91 20.53
CA TRP A 10 13.09 11.67 20.22
C TRP A 10 12.60 12.44 18.98
N GLY A 11 13.01 13.70 18.82
CA GLY A 11 12.57 14.55 17.71
C GLY A 11 13.07 14.08 16.33
N GLY A 12 14.14 13.29 16.26
CA GLY A 12 14.64 12.73 15.02
C GLY A 12 13.80 11.56 14.50
N ARG A 13 13.32 10.70 15.40
CA ARG A 13 12.51 9.51 15.06
C ARG A 13 11.12 9.91 14.59
N VAL A 14 10.45 10.82 15.30
CA VAL A 14 9.11 11.31 14.94
C VAL A 14 9.09 11.96 13.56
N ARG A 15 10.09 12.80 13.24
CA ARG A 15 10.21 13.42 11.91
C ARG A 15 10.52 12.43 10.79
N ALA A 16 11.29 11.37 11.09
CA ALA A 16 11.54 10.32 10.12
C ALA A 16 10.27 9.50 9.84
N LEU A 17 9.50 9.20 10.89
CA LEU A 17 8.23 8.49 10.78
C LEU A 17 7.19 9.33 10.03
N SER A 18 7.04 10.62 10.37
CA SER A 18 6.06 11.49 9.72
C SER A 18 6.30 11.62 8.21
N ARG A 19 7.56 11.68 7.77
CA ARG A 19 7.91 11.68 6.35
C ARG A 19 7.65 10.34 5.67
N ALA A 20 7.92 9.23 6.36
CA ALA A 20 7.61 7.91 5.83
C ALA A 20 6.10 7.72 5.66
N VAL A 21 5.30 8.21 6.61
CA VAL A 21 3.84 8.18 6.59
C VAL A 21 3.28 9.09 5.50
N SER A 22 3.82 10.29 5.32
CA SER A 22 3.33 11.24 4.30
C SER A 22 3.49 10.73 2.87
N VAL A 23 4.51 9.90 2.61
CA VAL A 23 4.70 9.22 1.31
C VAL A 23 3.93 7.91 1.28
N GLY A 24 4.00 7.13 2.38
CA GLY A 24 3.43 5.80 2.45
C GLY A 24 1.92 5.79 2.29
N LEU A 25 1.20 6.67 2.99
CA LEU A 25 -0.27 6.74 2.93
C LEU A 25 -0.81 6.92 1.51
N PRO A 26 -0.47 7.97 0.74
CA PRO A 26 -1.03 8.17 -0.59
C PRO A 26 -0.63 7.05 -1.56
N SER A 27 0.62 6.58 -1.51
CA SER A 27 1.08 5.43 -2.31
C SER A 27 0.29 4.16 -1.99
N GLY A 28 0.02 3.92 -0.71
CA GLY A 28 -0.78 2.80 -0.24
C GLY A 28 -2.23 2.89 -0.68
N VAL A 29 -2.87 4.06 -0.55
CA VAL A 29 -4.24 4.29 -1.04
C VAL A 29 -4.35 3.99 -2.53
N LEU A 30 -3.43 4.52 -3.34
CA LEU A 30 -3.39 4.25 -4.79
C LEU A 30 -3.29 2.75 -5.09
N ALA A 31 -2.39 2.06 -4.39
CA ALA A 31 -2.18 0.63 -4.58
C ALA A 31 -3.40 -0.19 -4.11
N GLY A 32 -4.00 0.18 -2.99
CA GLY A 32 -5.19 -0.48 -2.44
C GLY A 32 -6.42 -0.35 -3.34
N LEU A 33 -6.60 0.82 -3.97
CA LEU A 33 -7.62 1.03 -5.00
C LEU A 33 -7.38 0.15 -6.22
N GLY A 34 -6.13 0.03 -6.67
CA GLY A 34 -5.75 -0.90 -7.74
C GLY A 34 -6.09 -2.35 -7.40
N ALA A 35 -5.79 -2.80 -6.17
CA ALA A 35 -6.13 -4.15 -5.70
C ALA A 35 -7.65 -4.38 -5.62
N PHE A 36 -8.41 -3.37 -5.18
CA PHE A 36 -9.86 -3.43 -5.19
C PHE A 36 -10.41 -3.60 -6.62
N LEU A 37 -9.89 -2.83 -7.57
CA LEU A 37 -10.28 -2.95 -8.99
C LEU A 37 -9.91 -4.30 -9.60
N LEU A 38 -8.82 -4.94 -9.16
CA LEU A 38 -8.49 -6.32 -9.57
C LEU A 38 -9.56 -7.33 -9.15
N SER A 39 -10.16 -7.10 -7.98
CA SER A 39 -11.19 -7.97 -7.41
C SER A 39 -12.57 -7.70 -7.99
N GLN A 40 -12.75 -6.54 -8.63
CA GLN A 40 -14.02 -6.08 -9.19
C GLN A 40 -13.85 -5.69 -10.66
N PRO A 41 -13.64 -6.66 -11.57
CA PRO A 41 -13.42 -6.38 -12.99
C PRO A 41 -14.58 -5.61 -13.64
N SER A 42 -15.80 -5.78 -13.14
CA SER A 42 -17.00 -5.04 -13.59
C SER A 42 -16.93 -3.53 -13.31
N LEU A 43 -16.12 -3.10 -12.35
CA LEU A 43 -15.92 -1.69 -12.01
C LEU A 43 -14.73 -1.08 -12.75
N THR A 44 -13.96 -1.88 -13.50
CA THR A 44 -12.87 -1.34 -14.31
C THR A 44 -13.43 -0.65 -15.56
N PRO A 45 -12.97 0.57 -15.88
CA PRO A 45 -13.53 1.35 -16.99
C PRO A 45 -13.29 0.71 -18.36
N VAL A 46 -12.30 -0.18 -18.46
CA VAL A 46 -11.97 -0.90 -19.68
C VAL A 46 -11.77 -2.37 -19.35
N ALA A 47 -12.69 -3.21 -19.82
CA ALA A 47 -12.65 -4.65 -19.61
C ALA A 47 -11.37 -5.28 -20.17
N GLY A 48 -10.79 -6.22 -19.44
CA GLY A 48 -9.58 -6.94 -19.85
C GLY A 48 -8.28 -6.14 -19.78
N THR A 49 -8.28 -4.96 -19.16
CA THR A 49 -7.07 -4.13 -19.04
C THR A 49 -6.19 -4.50 -17.85
N THR A 50 -4.90 -4.23 -18.01
CA THR A 50 -3.88 -4.34 -16.94
C THR A 50 -3.83 -3.10 -16.05
N LEU A 51 -4.74 -2.13 -16.24
CA LEU A 51 -4.78 -0.86 -15.52
C LEU A 51 -4.77 -1.04 -13.98
N PRO A 52 -5.53 -1.98 -13.39
CA PRO A 52 -5.48 -2.19 -11.94
C PRO A 52 -4.10 -2.63 -11.44
N LEU A 53 -3.40 -3.51 -12.18
CA LEU A 53 -2.02 -3.92 -11.86
C LEU A 53 -1.06 -2.73 -11.97
N VAL A 54 -1.24 -1.88 -12.97
CA VAL A 54 -0.42 -0.67 -13.14
C VAL A 54 -0.59 0.27 -11.95
N LEU A 55 -1.80 0.47 -11.43
CA LEU A 55 -2.03 1.29 -10.23
C LEU A 55 -1.31 0.72 -8.99
N VAL A 56 -1.36 -0.61 -8.80
CA VAL A 56 -0.62 -1.29 -7.72
C VAL A 56 0.89 -1.08 -7.89
N ALA A 57 1.40 -1.30 -9.10
CA ALA A 57 2.81 -1.14 -9.42
C ALA A 57 3.28 0.31 -9.22
N LEU A 58 2.50 1.31 -9.64
CA LEU A 58 2.78 2.73 -9.39
C LEU A 58 2.85 3.04 -7.90
N GLY A 59 1.91 2.51 -7.12
CA GLY A 59 1.93 2.65 -5.67
C GLY A 59 3.22 2.15 -5.03
N GLY A 60 3.76 1.01 -5.48
CA GLY A 60 5.05 0.50 -5.02
C GLY A 60 6.26 1.27 -5.57
N GLY A 61 6.25 1.58 -6.87
CA GLY A 61 7.35 2.21 -7.58
C GLY A 61 7.59 3.68 -7.22
N PHE A 62 6.56 4.43 -6.81
CA PHE A 62 6.74 5.83 -6.40
C PHE A 62 7.41 5.99 -5.04
N VAL A 63 7.28 5.02 -4.13
CA VAL A 63 7.86 5.10 -2.78
C VAL A 63 9.37 5.38 -2.79
N PRO A 64 10.21 4.64 -3.52
CA PRO A 64 11.64 4.90 -3.57
C PRO A 64 11.99 6.20 -4.28
N LEU A 65 11.20 6.64 -5.26
CA LEU A 65 11.43 7.91 -5.98
C LEU A 65 11.16 9.13 -5.08
N LEU A 66 10.24 9.00 -4.12
CA LEU A 66 9.83 10.07 -3.22
C LEU A 66 10.60 10.08 -1.90
N THR A 67 11.66 9.27 -1.75
CA THR A 67 12.42 9.17 -0.50
C THR A 67 13.93 9.24 -0.71
N ASP A 68 14.59 10.16 0.00
CA ASP A 68 16.04 10.43 -0.20
C ASP A 68 16.99 9.35 0.36
N ARG A 69 16.50 8.40 1.16
CA ARG A 69 17.35 7.43 1.88
C ARG A 69 16.69 6.07 1.92
N LEU A 70 17.46 5.01 1.66
CA LEU A 70 16.98 3.63 1.65
C LEU A 70 16.19 3.25 2.91
N ARG A 71 16.72 3.57 4.10
CA ARG A 71 16.04 3.30 5.37
C ARG A 71 14.66 3.97 5.47
N ARG A 72 14.50 5.18 4.91
CA ARG A 72 13.21 5.88 4.88
C ARG A 72 12.29 5.28 3.82
N SER A 73 12.84 4.91 2.67
CA SER A 73 12.12 4.21 1.60
C SER A 73 11.47 2.92 2.11
N VAL A 74 12.22 2.08 2.82
CA VAL A 74 11.69 0.85 3.41
C VAL A 74 10.57 1.13 4.42
N ALA A 75 10.73 2.14 5.29
CA ALA A 75 9.69 2.50 6.24
C ALA A 75 8.42 3.02 5.55
N ALA A 76 8.57 3.85 4.51
CA ALA A 76 7.46 4.35 3.70
C ALA A 76 6.79 3.22 2.91
N MET A 77 7.56 2.25 2.42
CA MET A 77 7.09 1.08 1.67
C MET A 77 6.25 0.17 2.55
N LEU A 78 6.68 -0.11 3.79
CA LEU A 78 5.87 -0.87 4.75
C LEU A 78 4.57 -0.14 5.10
N CYS A 79 4.65 1.19 5.30
CA CYS A 79 3.47 2.01 5.54
C CYS A 79 2.50 1.98 4.35
N ALA A 80 3.01 2.12 3.12
CA ALA A 80 2.22 2.03 1.90
C ALA A 80 1.57 0.66 1.74
N TYR A 81 2.34 -0.42 1.93
CA TYR A 81 1.83 -1.78 1.82
C TYR A 81 0.70 -2.05 2.84
N ALA A 82 0.92 -1.71 4.11
CA ALA A 82 -0.10 -1.86 5.15
C ALA A 82 -1.36 -1.01 4.87
N THR A 83 -1.16 0.24 4.42
CA THR A 83 -2.26 1.12 4.05
C THR A 83 -3.04 0.58 2.86
N GLY A 84 -2.35 0.06 1.85
CA GLY A 84 -2.99 -0.51 0.67
C GLY A 84 -3.81 -1.75 0.98
N ILE A 85 -3.32 -2.65 1.84
CA ILE A 85 -4.12 -3.77 2.35
C ILE A 85 -5.35 -3.26 3.09
N ALA A 86 -5.18 -2.29 4.01
CA ALA A 86 -6.30 -1.75 4.78
C ALA A 86 -7.35 -1.08 3.88
N VAL A 87 -6.92 -0.32 2.87
CA VAL A 87 -7.81 0.32 1.88
C VAL A 87 -8.51 -0.72 1.03
N HIS A 88 -7.79 -1.75 0.56
CA HIS A 88 -8.36 -2.83 -0.23
C HIS A 88 -9.45 -3.56 0.56
N LEU A 89 -9.12 -4.09 1.75
CA LEU A 89 -10.08 -4.79 2.61
C LEU A 89 -11.22 -3.86 3.03
N GLY A 90 -10.92 -2.61 3.38
CA GLY A 90 -11.92 -1.61 3.72
C GLY A 90 -12.91 -1.40 2.59
N ALA A 91 -12.44 -1.14 1.37
CA ALA A 91 -13.28 -0.97 0.20
C ALA A 91 -14.06 -2.24 -0.16
N TYR A 92 -13.46 -3.42 0.05
CA TYR A 92 -14.08 -4.71 -0.25
C TYR A 92 -15.24 -5.04 0.70
N VAL A 93 -15.08 -4.73 1.99
CA VAL A 93 -16.07 -5.10 3.00
C VAL A 93 -17.05 -3.95 3.31
N ALA A 94 -16.67 -2.67 3.10
CA ALA A 94 -17.50 -1.48 3.36
C ALA A 94 -18.95 -1.58 2.83
N PRO A 95 -19.21 -2.07 1.61
CA PRO A 95 -20.57 -2.19 1.08
C PRO A 95 -21.50 -3.05 1.96
N LEU A 96 -20.98 -4.00 2.74
CA LEU A 96 -21.80 -4.86 3.61
C LEU A 96 -22.42 -4.13 4.80
N TRP A 97 -21.87 -2.98 5.18
CA TRP A 97 -22.42 -2.13 6.24
C TRP A 97 -23.13 -0.90 5.69
N VAL A 98 -22.73 -0.42 4.51
CA VAL A 98 -23.43 0.68 3.82
C VAL A 98 -24.78 0.20 3.28
N LEU A 99 -24.81 -1.00 2.69
CA LEU A 99 -26.04 -1.65 2.26
C LEU A 99 -26.63 -2.41 3.46
N SER A 100 -27.91 -2.19 3.72
CA SER A 100 -28.64 -2.75 4.87
C SER A 100 -28.98 -4.23 4.67
N TYR A 101 -27.96 -5.08 4.52
CA TYR A 101 -28.14 -6.53 4.41
C TYR A 101 -28.60 -7.14 5.75
N PRO A 102 -29.44 -8.19 5.71
CA PRO A 102 -29.75 -8.97 6.90
C PRO A 102 -28.48 -9.66 7.44
N PRO A 103 -28.36 -9.87 8.77
CA PRO A 103 -27.13 -10.40 9.39
C PRO A 103 -26.64 -11.71 8.78
N SER A 104 -27.54 -12.64 8.48
CA SER A 104 -27.19 -13.94 7.86
C SER A 104 -26.59 -13.81 6.46
N ALA A 105 -27.06 -12.85 5.66
CA ALA A 105 -26.49 -12.60 4.33
C ALA A 105 -25.10 -11.95 4.43
N ARG A 106 -24.90 -11.07 5.42
CA ARG A 106 -23.60 -10.45 5.67
C ARG A 106 -22.52 -11.49 6.01
N ASP A 107 -22.83 -12.46 6.86
CA ASP A 107 -21.88 -13.50 7.26
C ASP A 107 -21.47 -14.41 6.09
N LEU A 108 -22.43 -14.81 5.26
CA LEU A 108 -22.17 -15.62 4.06
C LEU A 108 -21.30 -14.86 3.03
N LEU A 109 -21.59 -13.57 2.83
CA LEU A 109 -20.80 -12.73 1.92
C LEU A 109 -19.40 -12.47 2.47
N LEU A 110 -19.27 -12.21 3.78
CA LEU A 110 -17.98 -12.07 4.45
C LEU A 110 -17.10 -13.31 4.26
N LEU A 111 -17.66 -14.50 4.47
CA LEU A 111 -16.93 -15.75 4.31
C LEU A 111 -16.46 -15.94 2.86
N ARG A 112 -17.34 -15.67 1.88
CA ARG A 112 -16.99 -15.70 0.46
C ARG A 112 -15.85 -14.72 0.15
N PHE A 113 -15.97 -13.48 0.61
CA PHE A 113 -14.96 -12.44 0.37
C PHE A 113 -13.62 -12.77 1.01
N LEU A 114 -13.62 -13.33 2.22
CA LEU A 114 -12.41 -13.81 2.88
C LEU A 114 -11.77 -14.99 2.14
N GLY A 115 -12.56 -15.83 1.46
CA GLY A 115 -12.05 -16.92 0.62
C GLY A 115 -11.35 -16.43 -0.65
N GLU A 116 -11.78 -15.31 -1.22
CA GLU A 116 -11.18 -14.72 -2.44
C GLU A 116 -9.97 -13.81 -2.13
N ALA A 117 -9.89 -13.25 -0.92
CA ALA A 117 -8.86 -12.31 -0.50
C ALA A 117 -7.41 -12.80 -0.67
N PRO A 118 -7.03 -14.06 -0.37
CA PRO A 118 -5.64 -14.52 -0.46
C PRO A 118 -5.06 -14.38 -1.86
N THR A 119 -5.86 -14.68 -2.90
CA THR A 119 -5.43 -14.61 -4.30
C THR A 119 -5.13 -13.17 -4.71
N VAL A 120 -6.01 -12.24 -4.33
CA VAL A 120 -5.84 -10.81 -4.63
C VAL A 120 -4.67 -10.23 -3.86
N VAL A 121 -4.55 -10.54 -2.57
CA VAL A 121 -3.43 -10.09 -1.73
C VAL A 121 -2.10 -10.62 -2.28
N PHE A 122 -2.07 -11.84 -2.80
CA PHE A 122 -0.89 -12.40 -3.45
C PHE A 122 -0.50 -11.61 -4.71
N GLN A 123 -1.45 -11.37 -5.62
CA GLN A 123 -1.21 -10.57 -6.83
C GLN A 123 -0.78 -9.14 -6.50
N TYR A 124 -1.44 -8.51 -5.52
CA TYR A 124 -1.09 -7.20 -4.98
C TYR A 124 0.36 -7.19 -4.47
N THR A 125 0.72 -8.16 -3.64
CA THR A 125 2.07 -8.27 -3.06
C THR A 125 3.12 -8.41 -4.15
N LEU A 126 2.90 -9.30 -5.12
CA LEU A 126 3.83 -9.47 -6.24
C LEU A 126 4.00 -8.19 -7.04
N ALA A 127 2.92 -7.57 -7.50
CA ALA A 127 3.00 -6.36 -8.32
C ALA A 127 3.64 -5.18 -7.57
N PHE A 128 3.25 -4.99 -6.30
CA PHE A 128 3.75 -3.90 -5.47
C PHE A 128 5.25 -4.05 -5.17
N PHE A 129 5.68 -5.22 -4.69
CA PHE A 129 7.09 -5.45 -4.37
C PHE A 129 7.98 -5.53 -5.61
N ALA A 130 7.50 -6.15 -6.69
CA ALA A 130 8.27 -6.21 -7.94
C ALA A 130 8.55 -4.80 -8.47
N ALA A 131 7.55 -3.92 -8.49
CA ALA A 131 7.73 -2.53 -8.92
C ALA A 131 8.66 -1.75 -7.99
N TYR A 132 8.47 -1.88 -6.67
CA TYR A 132 9.35 -1.25 -5.67
C TYR A 132 10.82 -1.66 -5.86
N LEU A 133 11.09 -2.98 -5.93
CA LEU A 133 12.45 -3.51 -6.07
C LEU A 133 13.08 -3.12 -7.40
N LEU A 134 12.31 -3.14 -8.49
CA LEU A 134 12.78 -2.72 -9.80
C LEU A 134 13.25 -1.26 -9.77
N VAL A 135 12.43 -0.35 -9.23
CA VAL A 135 12.76 1.08 -9.18
C VAL A 135 13.93 1.34 -8.23
N VAL A 136 13.99 0.68 -7.06
CA VAL A 136 15.15 0.78 -6.16
C VAL A 136 16.43 0.34 -6.86
N THR A 137 16.38 -0.76 -7.61
CA THR A 137 17.54 -1.31 -8.33
C THR A 137 18.02 -0.36 -9.42
N ILE A 138 17.11 0.15 -10.25
CA ILE A 138 17.42 1.14 -11.29
C ILE A 138 18.02 2.41 -10.66
N SER A 139 17.40 2.93 -9.61
CA SER A 139 17.87 4.15 -8.92
C SER A 139 19.26 3.96 -8.31
N GLY A 140 19.51 2.79 -7.73
CA GLY A 140 20.81 2.41 -7.19
C GLY A 140 21.89 2.31 -8.26
N TYR A 141 21.57 1.70 -9.42
CA TYR A 141 22.48 1.59 -10.55
C TYR A 141 22.86 2.95 -11.14
N LEU A 142 21.90 3.86 -11.29
CA LEU A 142 22.13 5.21 -11.84
C LEU A 142 22.90 6.14 -10.90
N SER A 143 22.96 5.82 -9.60
CA SER A 143 23.63 6.64 -8.59
C SER A 143 25.03 6.13 -8.21
N ALA A 144 25.45 4.98 -8.77
CA ALA A 144 26.75 4.35 -8.56
C ALA A 144 27.80 4.88 -9.53
#